data_AF-A0A498NI14-F1
#
_entry.id   AF-A0A498NI14-F1
#
_cell.length_a   1.000
_cell.length_b   1.000
_cell.length_c   1.000
_cell.angle_alpha   90.00
_cell.angle_beta   90.00
_cell.angle_gamma   90.00
#
_symmetry.space_group_name_H-M   'P 1'
#
loop_
_entity.id
_entity.type
_entity.pdbx_description
1 polymer ?
#
loop_
_entity_poly.entity_id
_entity_poly.type
_entity_poly.pdbx_seq_one_letter_code
_entity_poly.pdbx_strand_id
1 'polypeptide(L)'
;MQVFQKKVLSLLVDIRHRLKETQPASSAVHIDRMDTMEDFELQEQSLSDAQAFDTLVLQISRIGGRNTKDCAHKVLDRLFTNSLMAKFNLKGKGKRGKRPLEGTKVYRAIQEMGFSWDAKFKICSRLIRWKLSNPKGSSLLRLGIVVTLAGVISLSLALFCYSPSNRCPRPAYKPDQYSQISSVESNETLTETVEDKPILLLWVWPQSYRFNFSDCKKFYNIDNCQLTDDRSLYNSADNVIIYHRAISWDLSNLPPSPRPPFQRWLWLHLESPTNTKKIPGLENLFNLTVSYRQDADIPVRLRLTTHKKPNEDFVIPKKDKLVCWIVNNNSTPTGVGTRIRFYQELRKYIKVTLFGKAYTRFLDYKDYYSTIASCKFYLSFENSVHKDYITEKLNGPLVAGTVPVALGPPRKNYENFVPGDSFIHVNDFPDAKSLAEYLLHLDKDEDAYRKYFNWRKYLTPTPHLIQQTQEFILAICTACDHVARHQEYKEAHDIYDWYFS
;
A
#
# COMPACT_ATOMS: atom_id res chain seq x y z
N MET A 1 38.37 -22.29 13.09
CA MET A 1 37.20 -21.37 13.00
C MET A 1 36.60 -21.31 11.58
N GLN A 2 37.40 -21.18 10.51
CA GLN A 2 36.91 -21.11 9.11
C GLN A 2 36.18 -22.36 8.59
N VAL A 3 36.56 -23.57 9.03
CA VAL A 3 35.92 -24.84 8.58
C VAL A 3 34.49 -24.98 9.13
N PHE A 4 34.24 -24.47 10.34
CA PHE A 4 32.91 -24.48 10.94
C PHE A 4 31.96 -23.52 10.21
N GLN A 5 32.41 -22.30 9.92
CA GLN A 5 31.65 -21.31 9.14
C GLN A 5 31.32 -21.82 7.73
N LYS A 6 32.26 -22.52 7.08
CA LYS A 6 32.03 -23.09 5.74
C LYS A 6 31.01 -24.23 5.75
N LYS A 7 31.01 -25.06 6.80
CA LYS A 7 29.99 -26.11 7.01
C LYS A 7 28.62 -25.51 7.35
N VAL A 8 28.57 -24.47 8.17
CA VAL A 8 27.32 -23.78 8.51
C VAL A 8 26.73 -23.10 7.27
N LEU A 9 27.54 -22.38 6.48
CA LEU A 9 27.07 -21.81 5.21
C LEU A 9 26.59 -22.88 4.23
N SER A 10 27.30 -24.00 4.12
CA SER A 10 26.88 -25.12 3.28
C SER A 10 25.53 -25.69 3.72
N LEU A 11 25.33 -25.89 5.03
CA LEU A 11 24.08 -26.37 5.60
C LEU A 11 22.94 -25.37 5.40
N LEU A 12 23.20 -24.07 5.56
CA LEU A 12 22.21 -23.02 5.33
C LEU A 12 21.81 -22.91 3.86
N VAL A 13 22.75 -23.10 2.92
CA VAL A 13 22.47 -23.16 1.48
C VAL A 13 21.64 -24.41 1.13
N ASP A 14 21.93 -25.54 1.77
CA ASP A 14 21.21 -26.80 1.55
C ASP A 14 19.78 -26.75 2.14
N ILE A 15 19.63 -26.17 3.34
CA ILE A 15 18.32 -25.87 3.95
C ILE A 15 17.53 -24.90 3.06
N ARG A 16 18.17 -23.85 2.53
CA ARG A 16 17.55 -22.92 1.57
C ARG A 16 17.13 -23.61 0.27
N HIS A 17 17.85 -24.64 -0.18
CA HIS A 17 17.48 -25.43 -1.35
C HIS A 17 16.27 -26.34 -1.04
N ARG A 18 16.23 -26.99 0.11
CA ARG A 18 15.10 -27.84 0.54
C ARG A 18 13.83 -27.03 0.80
N LEU A 19 13.95 -25.82 1.35
CA LEU A 19 12.83 -24.89 1.53
C LEU A 19 12.29 -24.32 0.20
N LYS A 20 13.05 -24.40 -0.91
CA LYS A 20 12.53 -24.09 -2.26
C LYS A 20 11.64 -25.20 -2.81
N GLU A 21 11.81 -26.44 -2.34
CA GLU A 21 11.06 -27.61 -2.81
C GLU A 21 9.74 -27.81 -2.03
N THR A 22 9.62 -27.20 -0.85
CA THR A 22 8.39 -27.22 -0.04
C THR A 22 7.63 -25.90 -0.16
N GLN A 23 6.90 -25.72 -1.27
CA GLN A 23 5.84 -24.70 -1.35
C GLN A 23 4.49 -25.35 -1.04
N PRO A 24 3.61 -24.75 -0.21
CA PRO A 24 2.27 -25.28 0.01
C PRO A 24 1.40 -25.12 -1.25
N ALA A 25 0.54 -26.11 -1.49
CA ALA A 25 -0.28 -26.29 -2.69
C ALA A 25 -1.37 -25.22 -2.95
N SER A 26 -1.40 -24.11 -2.20
CA SER A 26 -2.45 -23.08 -2.29
C SER A 26 -2.04 -21.78 -3.01
N SER A 27 -0.84 -21.72 -3.62
CA SER A 27 -0.47 -20.60 -4.50
C SER A 27 -1.19 -20.70 -5.84
N ALA A 28 -2.02 -19.70 -6.17
CA ALA A 28 -2.70 -19.56 -7.47
C ALA A 28 -1.75 -19.39 -8.69
N VAL A 29 -0.43 -19.58 -8.50
CA VAL A 29 0.64 -19.50 -9.51
C VAL A 29 1.63 -20.66 -9.35
N HIS A 30 1.26 -21.74 -8.65
CA HIS A 30 2.12 -22.93 -8.62
C HIS A 30 2.04 -23.66 -9.97
N ILE A 31 3.19 -23.85 -10.59
CA ILE A 31 3.38 -24.71 -11.77
C ILE A 31 4.34 -25.78 -11.32
N ASP A 32 3.85 -27.03 -11.28
CA ASP A 32 4.68 -28.18 -10.94
C ASP A 32 5.80 -28.30 -11.96
N ARG A 33 7.04 -28.28 -11.47
CA ARG A 33 8.21 -28.47 -12.33
C ARG A 33 8.38 -29.96 -12.59
N MET A 34 8.55 -30.32 -13.86
CA MET A 34 8.81 -31.69 -14.28
C MET A 34 10.31 -31.98 -14.28
N ASP A 35 10.68 -33.10 -13.66
CA ASP A 35 12.09 -33.48 -13.46
C ASP A 35 12.45 -34.74 -14.23
N THR A 36 11.49 -35.65 -14.42
CA THR A 36 11.66 -36.94 -15.09
C THR A 36 10.82 -37.07 -16.37
N MET A 37 11.07 -38.13 -17.16
CA MET A 37 10.24 -38.41 -18.33
C MET A 37 8.85 -38.91 -17.94
N GLU A 38 8.73 -39.54 -16.77
CA GLU A 38 7.46 -40.01 -16.23
C GLU A 38 6.55 -38.83 -15.85
N ASP A 39 7.11 -37.81 -15.18
CA ASP A 39 6.38 -36.56 -14.86
C ASP A 39 5.83 -35.88 -16.11
N PHE A 40 6.66 -35.87 -17.17
CA PHE A 40 6.25 -35.31 -18.45
C PHE A 40 5.10 -36.09 -19.10
N GLU A 41 5.12 -37.42 -19.04
CA GLU A 41 4.07 -38.26 -19.64
C GLU A 41 2.76 -38.17 -18.86
N LEU A 42 2.82 -38.08 -17.53
CA LEU A 42 1.67 -37.81 -16.68
C LEU A 42 1.05 -36.45 -17.01
N GLN A 43 1.88 -35.42 -17.21
CA GLN A 43 1.39 -34.10 -17.61
C GLN A 43 0.81 -34.10 -19.04
N GLU A 44 1.42 -34.81 -19.99
CA GLU A 44 0.84 -34.97 -21.32
C GLU A 44 -0.51 -35.70 -21.31
N GLN A 45 -0.71 -36.62 -20.38
CA GLN A 45 -1.98 -37.32 -20.20
C GLN A 45 -3.04 -36.41 -19.55
N SER A 46 -2.67 -35.65 -18.51
CA SER A 46 -3.59 -34.71 -17.82
C SER A 46 -4.10 -33.62 -18.76
N LEU A 47 -3.24 -33.13 -19.67
CA LEU A 47 -3.58 -32.11 -20.68
C LEU A 47 -4.52 -32.61 -21.79
N SER A 48 -4.98 -33.87 -21.73
CA SER A 48 -6.13 -34.32 -22.53
C SER A 48 -7.45 -33.69 -22.06
N ASP A 49 -7.52 -33.31 -20.78
CA ASP A 49 -8.65 -32.59 -20.22
C ASP A 49 -8.58 -31.11 -20.60
N ALA A 50 -9.70 -30.57 -21.11
CA ALA A 50 -9.75 -29.20 -21.61
C ALA A 50 -9.57 -28.15 -20.48
N GLN A 51 -10.07 -28.44 -19.28
CA GLN A 51 -9.95 -27.54 -18.14
C GLN A 51 -8.52 -27.50 -17.60
N ALA A 52 -7.85 -28.67 -17.52
CA ALA A 52 -6.44 -28.77 -17.18
C ALA A 52 -5.55 -28.06 -18.22
N PHE A 53 -5.87 -28.21 -19.51
CA PHE A 53 -5.16 -27.52 -20.60
C PHE A 53 -5.31 -25.99 -20.51
N ASP A 54 -6.53 -25.48 -20.37
CA ASP A 54 -6.78 -24.04 -20.24
C ASP A 54 -6.13 -23.47 -18.96
N THR A 55 -6.13 -24.24 -17.86
CA THR A 55 -5.47 -23.86 -16.61
C THR A 55 -3.95 -23.72 -16.79
N LEU A 56 -3.32 -24.70 -17.44
CA LEU A 56 -1.88 -24.63 -17.72
C LEU A 56 -1.56 -23.43 -18.62
N VAL A 57 -2.34 -23.18 -19.67
CA VAL A 57 -2.18 -22.00 -20.55
C VAL A 57 -2.29 -20.71 -19.76
N LEU A 58 -3.26 -20.60 -18.85
CA LEU A 58 -3.42 -19.43 -17.97
C LEU A 58 -2.24 -19.27 -17.02
N GLN A 59 -1.74 -20.35 -16.43
CA GLN A 59 -0.59 -20.32 -15.53
C GLN A 59 0.69 -19.89 -16.25
N ILE A 60 1.00 -20.48 -17.41
CA ILE A 60 2.22 -20.15 -18.16
C ILE A 60 2.14 -18.77 -18.83
N SER A 61 0.94 -18.29 -19.20
CA SER A 61 0.77 -16.94 -19.77
C SER A 61 1.11 -15.79 -18.83
N ARG A 62 1.13 -16.06 -17.52
CA ARG A 62 1.59 -15.12 -16.50
C ARG A 62 3.12 -15.01 -16.44
N ILE A 63 3.85 -15.92 -17.09
CA ILE A 63 5.31 -15.91 -17.20
C ILE A 63 5.70 -14.96 -18.34
N GLY A 64 5.88 -13.68 -18.02
CA GLY A 64 6.27 -12.65 -19.01
C GLY A 64 7.73 -12.74 -19.48
N GLY A 65 8.04 -12.12 -20.63
CA GLY A 65 9.39 -12.06 -21.20
C GLY A 65 9.63 -10.78 -22.00
N ARG A 66 10.90 -10.43 -22.24
CA ARG A 66 11.30 -9.22 -23.01
C ARG A 66 10.90 -9.28 -24.48
N ASN A 67 10.73 -10.49 -25.01
CA ASN A 67 10.22 -10.81 -26.34
C ASN A 67 9.71 -12.26 -26.34
N THR A 68 9.14 -12.71 -27.45
CA THR A 68 8.57 -14.07 -27.57
C THR A 68 9.60 -15.18 -27.29
N LYS A 69 10.86 -14.98 -27.67
CA LYS A 69 11.97 -15.92 -27.41
C LYS A 69 12.34 -15.99 -25.92
N ASP A 70 12.46 -14.84 -25.25
CA ASP A 70 12.75 -14.73 -23.81
C ASP A 70 11.58 -15.31 -22.97
N CYS A 71 10.35 -15.09 -23.42
CA CYS A 71 9.14 -15.65 -22.80
C CYS A 71 9.11 -17.17 -22.88
N ALA A 72 9.28 -17.74 -24.09
CA ALA A 72 9.33 -19.18 -24.29
C ALA A 72 10.45 -19.84 -23.46
N HIS A 73 11.62 -19.21 -23.36
CA HIS A 73 12.73 -19.70 -22.54
C HIS A 73 12.36 -19.78 -21.06
N LYS A 74 11.77 -18.72 -20.50
CA LYS A 74 11.37 -18.68 -19.08
C LYS A 74 10.26 -19.68 -18.75
N VAL A 75 9.31 -19.88 -19.66
CA VAL A 75 8.26 -20.91 -19.49
C VAL A 75 8.88 -22.30 -19.46
N LEU A 76 9.81 -22.59 -20.39
CA LEU A 76 10.52 -23.86 -20.42
C LEU A 76 11.38 -24.08 -19.17
N ASP A 77 12.08 -23.05 -18.67
CA ASP A 77 12.86 -23.14 -17.43
C ASP A 77 11.99 -23.42 -16.19
N ARG A 78 10.73 -22.95 -16.22
CA ARG A 78 9.77 -23.13 -15.13
C ARG A 78 9.10 -24.50 -15.17
N LEU A 79 8.80 -25.01 -16.35
CA LEU A 79 8.16 -26.31 -16.56
C LEU A 79 9.12 -27.49 -16.46
N PHE A 80 10.40 -27.31 -16.78
CA PHE A 80 11.36 -28.40 -16.91
C PHE A 80 12.63 -28.14 -16.10
N THR A 81 13.29 -29.19 -15.62
CA THR A 81 14.71 -29.12 -15.24
C THR A 81 15.63 -29.14 -16.44
N ASN A 82 16.88 -28.70 -16.24
CA ASN A 82 17.94 -28.80 -17.25
C ASN A 82 18.18 -30.27 -17.68
N SER A 83 18.04 -31.22 -16.75
CA SER A 83 18.16 -32.66 -17.02
C SER A 83 17.05 -33.14 -17.96
N LEU A 84 15.81 -32.76 -17.68
CA LEU A 84 14.66 -33.12 -18.51
C LEU A 84 14.69 -32.42 -19.87
N MET A 85 14.96 -31.12 -19.90
CA MET A 85 15.09 -30.31 -21.12
C MET A 85 16.14 -30.91 -22.09
N ALA A 86 17.23 -31.47 -21.56
CA ALA A 86 18.27 -32.11 -22.36
C ALA A 86 17.78 -33.34 -23.14
N LYS A 87 16.67 -33.98 -22.73
CA LYS A 87 16.04 -35.11 -23.43
C LYS A 87 15.17 -34.70 -24.63
N PHE A 88 14.86 -33.40 -24.76
CA PHE A 88 14.01 -32.88 -25.83
C PHE A 88 14.78 -32.13 -26.92
N ASN A 89 14.17 -32.06 -28.10
CA ASN A 89 14.53 -31.11 -29.15
C ASN A 89 13.30 -30.28 -29.55
N LEU A 90 13.52 -29.03 -30.00
CA LEU A 90 12.43 -28.11 -30.34
C LEU A 90 11.81 -28.36 -31.72
N LYS A 91 12.52 -29.03 -32.65
CA LYS A 91 12.04 -29.33 -33.99
C LYS A 91 12.26 -30.79 -34.36
N GLY A 92 11.23 -31.42 -34.93
CA GLY A 92 11.22 -32.83 -35.29
C GLY A 92 12.14 -33.18 -36.46
N LYS A 93 13.45 -33.34 -36.19
CA LYS A 93 14.45 -34.21 -36.85
C LYS A 93 15.85 -33.67 -36.54
N GLY A 94 16.76 -34.50 -36.01
CA GLY A 94 18.20 -34.18 -36.09
C GLY A 94 19.14 -34.65 -34.98
N LYS A 95 18.70 -35.23 -33.86
CA LYS A 95 19.62 -35.80 -32.85
C LYS A 95 19.14 -37.16 -32.37
N ARG A 96 19.93 -38.22 -32.64
CA ARG A 96 19.66 -39.58 -32.14
C ARG A 96 19.49 -39.53 -30.62
N GLY A 97 18.36 -40.04 -30.12
CA GLY A 97 18.07 -40.16 -28.68
C GLY A 97 17.30 -39.01 -28.02
N LYS A 98 16.84 -37.97 -28.75
CA LYS A 98 16.02 -36.89 -28.17
C LYS A 98 14.58 -36.91 -28.69
N ARG A 99 13.59 -36.75 -27.81
CA ARG A 99 12.17 -36.67 -28.15
C ARG A 99 11.83 -35.28 -28.70
N PRO A 100 11.06 -35.17 -29.80
CA PRO A 100 10.58 -33.86 -30.24
C PRO A 100 9.54 -33.31 -29.28
N LEU A 101 9.69 -32.04 -28.90
CA LEU A 101 8.68 -31.29 -28.17
C LEU A 101 7.60 -30.78 -29.13
N GLU A 102 7.97 -30.52 -30.39
CA GLU A 102 7.04 -30.21 -31.47
C GLU A 102 6.05 -31.37 -31.67
N GLY A 103 4.79 -31.14 -31.33
CA GLY A 103 3.70 -32.13 -31.40
C GLY A 103 3.13 -32.56 -30.04
N THR A 104 3.71 -32.12 -28.92
CA THR A 104 3.18 -32.43 -27.58
C THR A 104 2.11 -31.42 -27.15
N LYS A 105 1.27 -31.78 -26.17
CA LYS A 105 0.22 -30.89 -25.65
C LYS A 105 0.82 -29.74 -24.83
N VAL A 106 1.91 -29.99 -24.10
CA VAL A 106 2.71 -28.94 -23.43
C VAL A 106 3.22 -27.93 -24.46
N TYR A 107 3.73 -28.38 -25.61
CA TYR A 107 4.15 -27.47 -26.69
C TYR A 107 2.99 -26.67 -27.26
N ARG A 108 1.83 -27.31 -27.45
CA ARG A 108 0.60 -26.63 -27.88
C ARG A 108 0.16 -25.56 -26.88
N ALA A 109 0.20 -25.85 -25.57
CA ALA A 109 -0.12 -24.88 -24.53
C ALA A 109 0.83 -23.66 -24.59
N ILE A 110 2.14 -23.89 -24.78
CA ILE A 110 3.14 -22.82 -24.95
C ILE A 110 2.88 -22.00 -26.22
N GLN A 111 2.42 -22.63 -27.31
CA GLN A 111 2.04 -21.92 -28.54
C GLN A 111 0.78 -21.08 -28.35
N GLU A 112 -0.25 -21.61 -27.68
CA GLU A 112 -1.51 -20.90 -27.43
C GLU A 112 -1.32 -19.68 -26.51
N MET A 113 -0.37 -19.76 -25.57
CA MET A 113 0.10 -18.58 -24.84
C MET A 113 0.59 -17.46 -25.78
N GLY A 114 1.40 -17.80 -26.80
CA GLY A 114 1.92 -16.82 -27.76
C GLY A 114 0.84 -16.13 -28.59
N PHE A 115 -0.23 -16.84 -28.94
CA PHE A 115 -1.40 -16.27 -29.63
C PHE A 115 -2.31 -15.43 -28.73
N SER A 116 -2.23 -15.58 -27.40
CA SER A 116 -2.97 -14.78 -26.43
C SER A 116 -2.47 -13.32 -26.33
N TRP A 117 -1.29 -13.00 -26.89
CA TRP A 117 -0.73 -11.64 -26.85
C TRP A 117 -1.22 -10.75 -28.01
N ASP A 118 -1.77 -11.31 -29.09
CA ASP A 118 -2.43 -10.58 -30.19
C ASP A 118 -3.97 -10.60 -30.09
N ALA A 119 -4.55 -11.23 -29.06
CA ALA A 119 -6.00 -11.46 -29.01
C ALA A 119 -6.63 -11.21 -27.64
N LYS A 120 -6.68 -9.93 -27.20
CA LYS A 120 -7.62 -9.47 -26.16
C LYS A 120 -9.12 -9.61 -26.55
N PHE A 121 -9.45 -10.28 -27.65
CA PHE A 121 -10.82 -10.38 -28.19
C PHE A 121 -11.45 -11.79 -28.20
N LYS A 122 -10.70 -12.89 -27.96
CA LYS A 122 -11.25 -14.26 -28.12
C LYS A 122 -11.89 -14.89 -26.87
N ILE A 123 -11.51 -14.47 -25.66
CA ILE A 123 -12.15 -14.96 -24.41
C ILE A 123 -13.55 -14.35 -24.26
N CYS A 124 -13.73 -13.10 -24.64
CA CYS A 124 -15.04 -12.43 -24.67
C CYS A 124 -15.98 -13.09 -25.71
N SER A 125 -15.47 -13.54 -26.86
CA SER A 125 -16.29 -14.19 -27.89
C SER A 125 -16.71 -15.62 -27.56
N ARG A 126 -15.93 -16.37 -26.76
CA ARG A 126 -16.33 -17.71 -26.27
C ARG A 126 -17.39 -17.62 -25.16
N LEU A 127 -17.27 -16.67 -24.23
CA LEU A 127 -18.28 -16.42 -23.19
C LEU A 127 -19.60 -15.88 -23.76
N ILE A 128 -19.55 -15.05 -24.80
CA ILE A 128 -20.74 -14.58 -25.52
C ILE A 128 -21.39 -15.74 -26.31
N ARG A 129 -20.60 -16.63 -26.91
CA ARG A 129 -21.11 -17.82 -27.64
C ARG A 129 -21.82 -18.82 -26.71
N TRP A 130 -21.34 -18.97 -25.48
CA TRP A 130 -22.02 -19.77 -24.45
C TRP A 130 -23.34 -19.13 -24.00
N LYS A 131 -23.39 -17.81 -23.79
CA LYS A 131 -24.63 -17.07 -23.47
C LYS A 131 -25.66 -17.04 -24.61
N LEU A 132 -25.22 -17.17 -25.87
CA LEU A 132 -26.10 -17.23 -27.05
C LEU A 132 -26.64 -18.63 -27.36
N SER A 133 -26.19 -19.67 -26.64
CA SER A 133 -26.59 -21.06 -26.87
C SER A 133 -27.87 -21.49 -26.13
N ASN A 134 -28.57 -20.56 -25.47
CA ASN A 134 -29.79 -20.86 -24.71
C ASN A 134 -30.97 -20.02 -25.20
N PRO A 135 -31.84 -20.52 -26.11
CA PRO A 135 -32.83 -19.71 -26.78
C PRO A 135 -34.20 -19.78 -26.10
N LYS A 136 -34.65 -18.66 -25.51
CA LYS A 136 -36.07 -18.32 -25.38
C LYS A 136 -36.25 -16.83 -25.74
N GLY A 137 -36.76 -16.53 -26.93
CA GLY A 137 -37.10 -15.16 -27.35
C GLY A 137 -37.16 -14.93 -28.88
N SER A 138 -38.20 -14.19 -29.31
CA SER A 138 -38.74 -14.04 -30.67
C SER A 138 -37.86 -13.29 -31.70
N SER A 139 -38.16 -13.46 -32.99
CA SER A 139 -37.21 -13.24 -34.12
C SER A 139 -37.05 -11.79 -34.63
N LEU A 140 -37.87 -10.82 -34.22
CA LEU A 140 -37.81 -9.46 -34.78
C LEU A 140 -36.80 -8.53 -34.07
N LEU A 141 -36.46 -8.79 -32.81
CA LEU A 141 -35.42 -8.05 -32.09
C LEU A 141 -34.00 -8.46 -32.51
N ARG A 142 -33.85 -9.62 -33.18
CA ARG A 142 -32.56 -10.19 -33.60
C ARG A 142 -31.90 -9.45 -34.76
N LEU A 143 -32.68 -8.88 -35.69
CA LEU A 143 -32.11 -8.24 -36.88
C LEU A 143 -31.52 -6.85 -36.56
N GLY A 144 -32.16 -6.09 -35.67
CA GLY A 144 -31.72 -4.74 -35.29
C GLY A 144 -30.44 -4.72 -34.46
N ILE A 145 -30.23 -5.71 -33.59
CA ILE A 145 -29.04 -5.80 -32.73
C ILE A 145 -27.81 -6.29 -33.52
N VAL A 146 -28.01 -7.20 -34.49
CA VAL A 146 -26.91 -7.75 -35.31
C VAL A 146 -26.38 -6.71 -36.29
N VAL A 147 -27.25 -5.90 -36.90
CA VAL A 147 -26.84 -4.86 -37.87
C VAL A 147 -26.13 -3.69 -37.19
N THR A 148 -26.55 -3.31 -35.97
CA THR A 148 -25.93 -2.21 -35.23
C THR A 148 -24.55 -2.57 -34.67
N LEU A 149 -24.37 -3.80 -34.15
CA LEU A 149 -23.06 -4.28 -33.68
C LEU A 149 -22.05 -4.49 -34.81
N ALA A 150 -22.50 -4.98 -35.98
CA ALA A 150 -21.63 -5.14 -37.15
C ALA A 150 -21.13 -3.80 -37.71
N GLY A 151 -21.98 -2.75 -37.68
CA GLY A 151 -21.63 -1.39 -38.10
C GLY A 151 -20.58 -0.74 -37.19
N VAL A 152 -20.73 -0.88 -35.87
CA VAL A 152 -19.79 -0.29 -34.88
C VAL A 152 -18.41 -0.97 -34.94
N ILE A 153 -18.37 -2.30 -35.15
CA ILE A 153 -17.12 -3.05 -35.27
C ILE A 153 -16.37 -2.68 -36.57
N SER A 154 -17.10 -2.50 -37.68
CA SER A 154 -16.51 -2.14 -38.97
C SER A 154 -15.95 -0.71 -38.98
N LEU A 155 -16.61 0.24 -38.30
CA LEU A 155 -16.13 1.62 -38.15
C LEU A 155 -14.87 1.69 -37.26
N SER A 156 -14.80 0.83 -36.23
CA SER A 156 -13.67 0.75 -35.30
C SER A 156 -12.42 0.14 -35.95
N LEU A 157 -12.61 -0.85 -36.82
CA LEU A 157 -11.52 -1.48 -37.61
C LEU A 157 -10.96 -0.52 -38.67
N ALA A 158 -11.82 0.27 -39.33
CA ALA A 158 -11.37 1.25 -40.33
C ALA A 158 -10.54 2.39 -39.72
N LEU A 159 -10.85 2.82 -38.48
CA LEU A 159 -10.11 3.88 -37.78
C LEU A 159 -8.76 3.43 -37.19
N PHE A 160 -8.59 2.12 -36.90
CA PHE A 160 -7.33 1.58 -36.37
C PHE A 160 -6.36 1.06 -37.45
N CYS A 161 -6.85 0.73 -38.64
CA CYS A 161 -6.01 0.21 -39.73
C CYS A 161 -5.28 1.29 -40.55
N TYR A 162 -5.51 2.58 -40.29
CA TYR A 162 -4.78 3.69 -40.89
C TYR A 162 -3.96 4.47 -39.84
N SER A 163 -2.94 3.83 -39.28
CA SER A 163 -1.78 4.53 -38.70
C SER A 163 -0.56 3.61 -38.70
N PRO A 164 0.47 3.88 -39.53
CA PRO A 164 1.69 3.09 -39.52
C PRO A 164 2.60 3.60 -38.39
N SER A 165 2.88 2.77 -37.40
CA SER A 165 4.01 3.01 -36.48
C SER A 165 4.78 1.72 -36.22
N ASN A 166 5.70 1.43 -37.13
CA ASN A 166 6.95 0.76 -36.81
C ASN A 166 7.87 1.80 -36.13
N ARG A 167 7.99 1.77 -34.80
CA ARG A 167 9.23 2.07 -34.03
C ARG A 167 8.97 2.10 -32.50
N CYS A 168 9.77 1.31 -31.78
CA CYS A 168 9.96 1.43 -30.33
C CYS A 168 10.85 2.65 -29.97
N PRO A 169 10.73 3.24 -28.76
CA PRO A 169 11.68 4.23 -28.26
C PRO A 169 13.08 3.61 -28.04
N ARG A 170 14.13 4.36 -28.37
CA ARG A 170 15.53 3.96 -28.15
C ARG A 170 15.95 4.09 -26.67
N PRO A 171 16.92 3.29 -26.19
CA PRO A 171 17.52 3.49 -24.86
C PRO A 171 18.33 4.79 -24.78
N ALA A 172 18.39 5.34 -23.55
CA ALA A 172 19.16 6.53 -23.21
C ALA A 172 20.67 6.29 -23.36
N TYR A 173 21.32 7.31 -23.92
CA TYR A 173 22.75 7.49 -24.16
C TYR A 173 23.57 7.37 -22.86
N LYS A 174 24.60 6.51 -22.85
CA LYS A 174 25.68 6.53 -21.87
C LYS A 174 26.87 7.27 -22.48
N PRO A 175 27.47 8.29 -21.82
CA PRO A 175 28.82 8.72 -22.13
C PRO A 175 29.82 7.80 -21.42
N ASP A 176 30.74 7.23 -22.18
CA ASP A 176 31.96 6.59 -21.67
C ASP A 176 32.96 7.67 -21.25
N GLN A 177 33.50 7.58 -20.03
CA GLN A 177 34.82 8.15 -19.73
C GLN A 177 35.52 7.40 -18.59
N TYR A 178 36.52 6.62 -19.01
CA TYR A 178 37.85 6.43 -18.41
C TYR A 178 37.97 6.07 -16.91
N SER A 179 38.31 4.80 -16.70
CA SER A 179 39.14 4.34 -15.58
C SER A 179 40.56 4.88 -15.71
N GLN A 180 40.99 5.70 -14.74
CA GLN A 180 42.39 5.88 -14.38
C GLN A 180 42.56 5.30 -12.97
N ILE A 181 43.22 4.15 -12.91
CA ILE A 181 43.70 3.53 -11.68
C ILE A 181 44.96 4.31 -11.28
N SER A 182 44.87 5.08 -10.20
CA SER A 182 46.05 5.60 -9.51
C SER A 182 46.10 4.95 -8.14
N SER A 183 47.08 4.07 -7.97
CA SER A 183 47.47 3.42 -6.72
C SER A 183 47.96 4.46 -5.71
N VAL A 184 47.30 4.54 -4.56
CA VAL A 184 47.85 5.13 -3.34
C VAL A 184 47.55 4.16 -2.21
N GLU A 185 48.60 3.46 -1.76
CA GLU A 185 48.64 2.88 -0.42
C GLU A 185 48.65 4.00 0.61
N SER A 186 47.78 3.94 1.60
CA SER A 186 48.18 4.24 2.98
C SER A 186 47.05 3.95 3.98
N ASN A 187 47.42 3.07 4.91
CA ASN A 187 47.15 3.11 6.34
C ASN A 187 45.73 2.78 6.82
N GLU A 188 45.65 1.54 7.28
CA GLU A 188 44.74 1.04 8.33
C GLU A 188 44.45 2.13 9.37
N THR A 189 43.24 2.66 9.29
CA THR A 189 42.57 3.30 10.42
C THR A 189 41.35 2.45 10.67
N LEU A 190 41.22 1.94 11.90
CA LEU A 190 40.11 1.11 12.38
C LEU A 190 38.78 1.61 11.80
N THR A 191 38.29 0.93 10.78
CA THR A 191 36.98 1.19 10.21
C THR A 191 35.96 0.77 11.25
N GLU A 192 35.26 1.75 11.82
CA GLU A 192 33.90 1.54 12.28
C GLU A 192 33.20 0.69 11.22
N THR A 193 32.75 -0.51 11.59
CA THR A 193 31.93 -1.33 10.71
C THR A 193 30.71 -0.48 10.37
N VAL A 194 30.66 0.07 9.16
CA VAL A 194 29.47 0.74 8.62
C VAL A 194 28.39 -0.32 8.66
N GLU A 195 27.52 -0.24 9.67
CA GLU A 195 26.40 -1.13 9.83
C GLU A 195 25.52 -0.94 8.59
N ASP A 196 25.42 -1.99 7.77
CA ASP A 196 24.72 -1.92 6.49
C ASP A 196 23.22 -1.70 6.75
N LYS A 197 22.76 -0.46 6.51
CA LYS A 197 21.39 -0.05 6.84
C LYS A 197 20.42 -0.66 5.84
N PRO A 198 19.30 -1.26 6.28
CA PRO A 198 18.35 -1.84 5.35
C PRO A 198 17.76 -0.78 4.43
N ILE A 199 17.58 -1.15 3.17
CA ILE A 199 17.03 -0.27 2.15
C ILE A 199 15.50 -0.36 2.22
N LEU A 200 14.86 0.80 2.41
CA LEU A 200 13.41 0.98 2.32
C LEU A 200 13.09 1.80 1.07
N LEU A 201 12.63 1.10 0.03
CA LEU A 201 12.24 1.68 -1.25
C LEU A 201 10.80 2.20 -1.19
N LEU A 202 10.63 3.52 -1.30
CA LEU A 202 9.33 4.14 -1.53
C LEU A 202 8.91 3.94 -2.98
N TRP A 203 7.93 3.07 -3.21
CA TRP A 203 7.57 2.71 -4.57
C TRP A 203 6.87 3.84 -5.33
N VAL A 204 5.90 4.51 -4.68
CA VAL A 204 5.18 5.66 -5.25
C VAL A 204 5.02 6.71 -4.18
N TRP A 205 5.33 7.97 -4.53
CA TRP A 205 5.10 9.13 -3.67
C TRP A 205 3.60 9.29 -3.34
N PRO A 206 3.21 9.25 -2.05
CA PRO A 206 1.81 9.38 -1.66
C PRO A 206 1.25 10.75 -2.06
N GLN A 207 0.12 10.76 -2.78
CA GLN A 207 -0.53 11.98 -3.27
C GLN A 207 0.39 12.92 -4.09
N SER A 208 1.47 12.39 -4.67
CA SER A 208 2.53 13.17 -5.34
C SER A 208 3.28 14.15 -4.42
N TYR A 209 3.14 14.02 -3.10
CA TYR A 209 3.90 14.81 -2.14
C TYR A 209 5.30 14.25 -2.00
N ARG A 210 6.29 15.13 -2.18
CA ARG A 210 7.70 14.82 -2.01
C ARG A 210 8.26 15.59 -0.81
N PHE A 211 9.13 14.94 -0.08
CA PHE A 211 9.90 15.54 1.00
C PHE A 211 11.33 15.01 0.96
N ASN A 212 12.25 15.69 1.66
CA ASN A 212 13.63 15.24 1.71
C ASN A 212 13.73 14.07 2.70
N PHE A 213 14.31 12.93 2.31
CA PHE A 213 14.47 11.80 3.25
C PHE A 213 15.29 12.16 4.50
N SER A 214 16.13 13.20 4.46
CA SER A 214 16.79 13.75 5.66
C SER A 214 15.80 14.30 6.70
N ASP A 215 14.55 14.57 6.32
CA ASP A 215 13.49 15.03 7.21
C ASP A 215 13.16 14.01 8.31
N CYS A 216 13.42 12.71 8.08
CA CYS A 216 13.32 11.70 9.13
C CYS A 216 14.29 11.96 10.29
N LYS A 217 15.54 12.30 9.98
CA LYS A 217 16.54 12.69 10.99
C LYS A 217 16.17 14.02 11.62
N LYS A 218 15.77 14.99 10.81
CA LYS A 218 15.43 16.35 11.26
C LYS A 218 14.24 16.40 12.23
N PHE A 219 13.14 15.71 11.91
CA PHE A 219 11.90 15.82 12.69
C PHE A 219 11.75 14.73 13.75
N TYR A 220 12.30 13.54 13.52
CA TYR A 220 12.06 12.37 14.36
C TYR A 220 13.34 11.70 14.88
N ASN A 221 14.52 12.24 14.53
CA ASN A 221 15.82 11.64 14.85
C ASN A 221 15.97 10.19 14.36
N ILE A 222 15.40 9.88 13.20
CA ILE A 222 15.44 8.54 12.57
C ILE A 222 16.39 8.56 11.38
N ASP A 223 17.42 7.72 11.40
CA ASP A 223 18.43 7.55 10.34
C ASP A 223 18.95 6.12 10.20
N ASN A 224 18.30 5.14 10.80
CA ASN A 224 18.74 3.74 10.87
C ASN A 224 18.34 2.88 9.66
N CYS A 225 17.69 3.46 8.64
CA CYS A 225 17.47 2.80 7.35
C CYS A 225 17.86 3.72 6.19
N GLN A 226 18.15 3.14 5.02
CA GLN A 226 18.35 3.89 3.78
C GLN A 226 17.02 4.05 3.04
N LEU A 227 16.40 5.23 3.18
CA LEU A 227 15.21 5.61 2.40
C LEU A 227 15.61 6.03 0.98
N THR A 228 14.92 5.50 -0.01
CA THR A 228 15.14 5.84 -1.43
C THR A 228 13.85 5.71 -2.23
N ASP A 229 13.71 6.48 -3.31
CA ASP A 229 12.69 6.30 -4.36
C ASP A 229 13.30 5.81 -5.68
N ASP A 230 14.59 5.45 -5.69
CA ASP A 230 15.26 4.87 -6.85
C ASP A 230 14.82 3.43 -7.09
N ARG A 231 13.95 3.27 -8.09
CA ARG A 231 13.41 1.96 -8.51
C ARG A 231 14.46 1.00 -9.05
N SER A 232 15.65 1.48 -9.42
CA SER A 232 16.76 0.61 -9.86
C SER A 232 17.19 -0.35 -8.75
N LEU A 233 17.01 0.07 -7.49
CA LEU A 233 17.35 -0.69 -6.29
C LEU A 233 16.29 -1.73 -5.90
N TYR A 234 15.20 -1.89 -6.65
CA TYR A 234 14.13 -2.83 -6.30
C TYR A 234 14.63 -4.27 -6.05
N ASN A 235 15.59 -4.77 -6.83
CA ASN A 235 16.09 -6.14 -6.66
C ASN A 235 17.02 -6.32 -5.45
N SER A 236 17.55 -5.22 -4.90
CA SER A 236 18.44 -5.21 -3.73
C SER A 236 17.78 -4.61 -2.48
N ALA A 237 16.60 -4.00 -2.61
CA ALA A 237 15.90 -3.39 -1.49
C ALA A 237 15.34 -4.45 -0.55
N ASP A 238 15.63 -4.33 0.74
CA ASP A 238 15.09 -5.20 1.79
C ASP A 238 13.59 -5.02 1.97
N ASN A 239 13.11 -3.78 1.79
CA ASN A 239 11.72 -3.42 2.03
C ASN A 239 11.20 -2.49 0.94
N VAL A 240 9.93 -2.66 0.56
CA VAL A 240 9.24 -1.79 -0.40
C VAL A 240 7.95 -1.29 0.24
N ILE A 241 7.80 0.02 0.39
CA ILE A 241 6.59 0.63 0.94
C ILE A 241 5.72 1.18 -0.19
N ILE A 242 4.44 0.80 -0.17
CA ILE A 242 3.48 1.11 -1.23
C ILE A 242 2.25 1.75 -0.59
N TYR A 243 1.92 2.97 -1.05
CA TYR A 243 0.74 3.68 -0.59
C TYR A 243 -0.52 3.18 -1.28
N HIS A 244 -1.52 2.75 -0.50
CA HIS A 244 -2.71 2.09 -1.01
C HIS A 244 -3.47 2.89 -2.07
N ARG A 245 -3.74 4.19 -1.85
CA ARG A 245 -4.47 5.01 -2.84
C ARG A 245 -3.70 5.28 -4.13
N ALA A 246 -2.39 5.01 -4.17
CA ALA A 246 -1.61 5.11 -5.38
C ALA A 246 -1.65 3.84 -6.23
N ILE A 247 -2.19 2.72 -5.72
CA ILE A 247 -2.26 1.45 -6.46
C ILE A 247 -3.34 1.53 -7.54
N SER A 248 -2.96 1.21 -8.78
CA SER A 248 -3.90 1.11 -9.91
C SER A 248 -4.82 -0.09 -9.74
N TRP A 249 -6.05 0.02 -10.23
CA TRP A 249 -7.06 -1.04 -10.11
C TRP A 249 -6.67 -2.34 -10.83
N ASP A 250 -5.83 -2.24 -11.86
CA ASP A 250 -5.29 -3.36 -12.63
C ASP A 250 -3.94 -3.86 -12.11
N LEU A 251 -3.46 -3.32 -10.98
CA LEU A 251 -2.18 -3.64 -10.34
C LEU A 251 -0.94 -3.35 -11.21
N SER A 252 -1.12 -2.72 -12.38
CA SER A 252 -0.06 -2.52 -13.39
C SER A 252 1.11 -1.68 -12.89
N ASN A 253 0.88 -0.87 -11.86
CA ASN A 253 1.86 0.04 -11.30
C ASN A 253 2.56 -0.50 -10.04
N LEU A 254 2.32 -1.75 -9.63
CA LEU A 254 3.04 -2.41 -8.55
C LEU A 254 4.46 -2.83 -8.96
N PRO A 255 5.36 -3.14 -8.01
CA PRO A 255 6.68 -3.64 -8.33
C PRO A 255 6.66 -4.94 -9.15
N PRO A 256 7.62 -5.13 -10.07
CA PRO A 256 7.60 -6.22 -11.01
C PRO A 256 7.81 -7.58 -10.32
N SER A 257 7.10 -8.59 -10.82
CA SER A 257 7.31 -9.98 -10.46
C SER A 257 8.46 -10.62 -11.28
N PRO A 258 9.20 -11.59 -10.72
CA PRO A 258 9.04 -12.14 -9.37
C PRO A 258 9.67 -11.23 -8.30
N ARG A 259 8.97 -11.11 -7.17
CA ARG A 259 9.48 -10.45 -5.98
C ARG A 259 10.68 -11.23 -5.39
N PRO A 260 11.79 -10.57 -5.00
CA PRO A 260 12.88 -11.23 -4.30
C PRO A 260 12.39 -11.89 -2.98
N PRO A 261 12.81 -13.13 -2.65
CA PRO A 261 12.23 -13.88 -1.53
C PRO A 261 12.52 -13.28 -0.15
N PHE A 262 13.60 -12.50 -0.02
CA PHE A 262 13.96 -11.80 1.23
C PHE A 262 13.23 -10.47 1.40
N GLN A 263 12.78 -9.86 0.30
CA GLN A 263 12.21 -8.52 0.31
C GLN A 263 10.83 -8.56 0.94
N ARG A 264 10.49 -7.57 1.79
CA ARG A 264 9.17 -7.41 2.41
C ARG A 264 8.41 -6.23 1.80
N TRP A 265 7.11 -6.39 1.56
CA TRP A 265 6.26 -5.29 1.10
C TRP A 265 5.44 -4.75 2.27
N LEU A 266 5.48 -3.42 2.43
CA LEU A 266 4.77 -2.66 3.45
C LEU A 266 3.57 -1.97 2.81
N TRP A 267 2.39 -2.23 3.35
CA TRP A 267 1.15 -1.56 2.97
C TRP A 267 0.98 -0.28 3.78
N LEU A 268 1.12 0.88 3.14
CA LEU A 268 0.92 2.18 3.79
C LEU A 268 -0.48 2.70 3.53
N HIS A 269 -1.24 2.92 4.61
CA HIS A 269 -2.54 3.58 4.52
C HIS A 269 -3.02 4.16 5.86
N LEU A 270 -3.32 5.46 5.87
CA LEU A 270 -3.69 6.23 7.07
C LEU A 270 -5.13 6.77 7.06
N GLU A 271 -5.86 6.56 5.98
CA GLU A 271 -7.28 6.92 5.91
C GLU A 271 -8.13 5.81 6.54
N SER A 272 -9.37 6.09 6.93
CA SER A 272 -10.36 5.13 7.44
C SER A 272 -10.97 4.15 6.41
N PRO A 273 -11.50 2.98 6.84
CA PRO A 273 -12.18 2.01 5.97
C PRO A 273 -13.33 2.59 5.15
N THR A 274 -14.17 3.48 5.72
CA THR A 274 -15.27 4.15 4.99
C THR A 274 -14.77 4.89 3.73
N ASN A 275 -13.56 5.45 3.78
CA ASN A 275 -12.99 6.26 2.70
C ASN A 275 -11.89 5.51 1.93
N THR A 276 -11.90 4.18 2.01
CA THR A 276 -10.92 3.28 1.39
C THR A 276 -11.62 2.30 0.46
N LYS A 277 -11.11 2.16 -0.76
CA LYS A 277 -11.67 1.23 -1.75
C LYS A 277 -10.91 -0.09 -1.69
N LYS A 278 -11.60 -1.22 -1.65
CA LYS A 278 -10.97 -2.53 -1.88
C LYS A 278 -10.49 -2.62 -3.33
N ILE A 279 -9.22 -2.93 -3.50
CA ILE A 279 -8.56 -3.20 -4.79
C ILE A 279 -8.35 -4.72 -4.86
N PRO A 280 -8.98 -5.43 -5.81
CA PRO A 280 -8.82 -6.87 -5.96
C PRO A 280 -7.36 -7.26 -6.26
N GLY A 281 -6.92 -8.39 -5.70
CA GLY A 281 -5.57 -8.94 -5.89
C GLY A 281 -4.52 -8.40 -4.91
N LEU A 282 -4.92 -7.62 -3.90
CA LEU A 282 -4.03 -7.23 -2.79
C LEU A 282 -4.09 -8.22 -1.63
N GLU A 283 -5.01 -9.19 -1.66
CA GLU A 283 -5.13 -10.26 -0.68
C GLU A 283 -3.82 -11.04 -0.62
N ASN A 284 -3.20 -11.12 0.57
CA ASN A 284 -1.94 -11.83 0.80
C ASN A 284 -0.72 -11.31 0.02
N LEU A 285 -0.71 -10.02 -0.36
CA LEU A 285 0.43 -9.42 -1.08
C LEU A 285 1.46 -8.75 -0.16
N PHE A 286 0.98 -8.20 0.97
CA PHE A 286 1.77 -7.38 1.88
C PHE A 286 2.14 -8.14 3.16
N ASN A 287 3.39 -7.97 3.60
CA ASN A 287 3.93 -8.63 4.80
C ASN A 287 3.68 -7.80 6.05
N LEU A 288 3.80 -6.49 5.91
CA LEU A 288 3.69 -5.54 7.00
C LEU A 288 2.64 -4.46 6.68
N THR A 289 1.91 -4.04 7.70
CA THR A 289 0.91 -2.97 7.65
C THR A 289 1.42 -1.71 8.36
N VAL A 290 1.35 -0.57 7.66
CA VAL A 290 1.68 0.76 8.19
C VAL A 290 0.41 1.59 8.23
N SER A 291 -0.20 1.70 9.40
CA SER A 291 -1.54 2.29 9.55
C SER A 291 -1.73 2.97 10.91
N TYR A 292 -2.86 3.66 11.08
CA TYR A 292 -3.24 4.28 12.35
C TYR A 292 -3.72 3.25 13.39
N ARG A 293 -4.17 2.06 12.96
CA ARG A 293 -4.69 1.00 13.83
C ARG A 293 -3.63 0.54 14.83
N GLN A 294 -4.03 0.30 16.08
CA GLN A 294 -3.09 -0.13 17.14
C GLN A 294 -2.51 -1.52 16.88
N ASP A 295 -3.29 -2.37 16.24
CA ASP A 295 -2.95 -3.76 15.90
C ASP A 295 -2.35 -3.90 14.50
N ALA A 296 -1.90 -2.80 13.88
CA ALA A 296 -1.02 -2.84 12.71
C ALA A 296 0.39 -3.30 13.12
N ASP A 297 1.16 -3.81 12.15
CA ASP A 297 2.57 -4.15 12.35
C ASP A 297 3.40 -2.92 12.73
N ILE A 298 3.08 -1.80 12.09
CA ILE A 298 3.74 -0.52 12.26
C ILE A 298 2.66 0.55 12.55
N PRO A 299 2.22 0.70 13.81
CA PRO A 299 1.20 1.68 14.18
C PRO A 299 1.78 3.11 14.14
N VAL A 300 1.19 3.96 13.31
CA VAL A 300 1.58 5.37 13.11
C VAL A 300 0.72 6.26 13.99
N ARG A 301 1.34 6.93 14.98
CA ARG A 301 0.62 7.75 15.97
C ARG A 301 1.43 8.94 16.46
N LEU A 302 0.70 9.99 16.84
CA LEU A 302 1.23 11.16 17.54
C LEU A 302 1.19 10.88 19.05
N ARG A 303 2.28 10.35 19.60
CA ARG A 303 2.36 9.96 21.02
C ARG A 303 2.56 11.17 21.93
N LEU A 304 2.04 11.08 23.14
CA LEU A 304 2.38 11.99 24.23
C LEU A 304 3.72 11.56 24.85
N THR A 305 4.60 12.52 25.09
CA THR A 305 5.86 12.31 25.80
C THR A 305 5.61 12.37 27.30
N THR A 306 6.10 11.39 28.06
CA THR A 306 5.98 11.33 29.52
C THR A 306 7.17 12.01 30.20
N HIS A 307 6.87 12.74 31.28
CA HIS A 307 7.86 13.39 32.13
C HIS A 307 7.86 12.79 33.52
N LYS A 308 9.05 12.55 34.07
CA LYS A 308 9.21 12.06 35.46
C LYS A 308 8.88 13.14 36.50
N LYS A 309 9.13 14.41 36.15
CA LYS A 309 8.88 15.56 37.01
C LYS A 309 7.68 16.34 36.47
N PRO A 310 6.92 16.98 37.36
CA PRO A 310 5.82 17.83 36.94
C PRO A 310 6.34 19.01 36.13
N ASN A 311 5.75 19.24 34.96
CA ASN A 311 5.90 20.46 34.18
C ASN A 311 4.94 21.52 34.73
N GLU A 312 5.48 22.51 35.42
CA GLU A 312 4.73 23.63 36.00
C GLU A 312 4.66 24.85 35.07
N ASP A 313 5.37 24.82 33.94
CA ASP A 313 5.51 25.96 33.02
C ASP A 313 4.36 26.08 32.03
N PHE A 314 3.42 25.11 31.99
CA PHE A 314 2.30 25.19 31.06
C PHE A 314 1.30 26.27 31.47
N VAL A 315 1.23 27.31 30.65
CA VAL A 315 0.23 28.37 30.76
C VAL A 315 -0.83 28.18 29.67
N ILE A 316 -2.10 28.17 30.08
CA ILE A 316 -3.23 28.14 29.15
C ILE A 316 -3.18 29.42 28.29
N PRO A 317 -3.11 29.32 26.94
CA PRO A 317 -3.09 30.49 26.08
C PRO A 317 -4.34 31.35 26.21
N LYS A 318 -4.22 32.65 25.91
CA LYS A 318 -5.36 33.56 25.91
C LYS A 318 -6.45 33.08 24.93
N LYS A 319 -7.69 33.02 25.42
CA LYS A 319 -8.87 32.59 24.66
C LYS A 319 -9.73 33.79 24.29
N ASP A 320 -10.15 33.89 23.04
CA ASP A 320 -11.05 34.92 22.52
C ASP A 320 -12.25 34.34 21.75
N LYS A 321 -12.26 33.01 21.54
CA LYS A 321 -13.34 32.27 20.88
C LYS A 321 -13.77 31.11 21.76
N LEU A 322 -15.07 30.85 21.82
CA LEU A 322 -15.62 29.76 22.62
C LEU A 322 -15.37 28.40 21.94
N VAL A 323 -15.99 28.15 20.80
CA VAL A 323 -15.82 26.92 20.01
C VAL A 323 -15.29 27.26 18.62
N CYS A 324 -14.32 26.48 18.14
CA CYS A 324 -13.78 26.60 16.80
C CYS A 324 -13.81 25.28 16.03
N TRP A 325 -13.86 25.38 14.70
CA TRP A 325 -13.76 24.22 13.81
C TRP A 325 -13.09 24.58 12.49
N ILE A 326 -11.97 23.93 12.18
CA ILE A 326 -11.30 24.05 10.87
C ILE A 326 -11.77 22.89 9.99
N VAL A 327 -12.44 23.20 8.88
CA VAL A 327 -13.00 22.20 7.96
C VAL A 327 -12.67 22.55 6.52
N ASN A 328 -12.04 21.60 5.82
CA ASN A 328 -11.71 21.75 4.40
C ASN A 328 -12.66 20.99 3.46
N ASN A 329 -13.49 20.08 3.99
CA ASN A 329 -14.42 19.28 3.19
C ASN A 329 -15.77 19.08 3.93
N ASN A 330 -16.87 19.49 3.29
CA ASN A 330 -18.25 19.31 3.75
C ASN A 330 -19.10 18.49 2.77
N SER A 331 -18.49 17.87 1.76
CA SER A 331 -19.18 17.09 0.74
C SER A 331 -19.62 15.74 1.29
N THR A 332 -20.92 15.57 1.57
CA THR A 332 -21.46 14.35 2.18
C THR A 332 -21.11 13.04 1.45
N PRO A 333 -20.94 12.97 0.12
CA PRO A 333 -20.47 11.77 -0.57
C PRO A 333 -19.06 11.31 -0.19
N THR A 334 -18.27 12.12 0.51
CA THR A 334 -16.90 11.78 0.95
C THR A 334 -16.86 11.21 2.38
N GLY A 335 -17.96 10.63 2.87
CA GLY A 335 -18.04 10.02 4.21
C GLY A 335 -18.26 11.00 5.37
N VAL A 336 -18.16 12.31 5.17
CA VAL A 336 -18.22 13.32 6.25
C VAL A 336 -19.63 13.59 6.80
N GLY A 337 -20.66 12.89 6.31
CA GLY A 337 -22.06 13.15 6.65
C GLY A 337 -22.36 13.15 8.16
N THR A 338 -21.72 12.26 8.93
CA THR A 338 -21.93 12.16 10.39
C THR A 338 -21.51 13.44 11.10
N ARG A 339 -20.28 13.93 10.89
CA ARG A 339 -19.80 15.16 11.54
C ARG A 339 -20.57 16.41 11.10
N ILE A 340 -20.98 16.47 9.83
CA ILE A 340 -21.79 17.58 9.33
C ILE A 340 -23.16 17.59 10.03
N ARG A 341 -23.85 16.45 10.12
CA ARG A 341 -25.13 16.36 10.82
C ARG A 341 -25.02 16.76 12.29
N PHE A 342 -24.02 16.26 13.00
CA PHE A 342 -23.81 16.62 14.41
C PHE A 342 -23.56 18.12 14.57
N TYR A 343 -22.71 18.70 13.72
CA TYR A 343 -22.46 20.14 13.72
C TYR A 343 -23.74 20.96 13.46
N GLN A 344 -24.59 20.52 12.51
CA GLN A 344 -25.85 21.21 12.18
C GLN A 344 -26.82 21.26 13.37
N GLU A 345 -26.81 20.23 14.22
CA GLU A 345 -27.57 20.22 15.46
C GLU A 345 -26.91 21.09 16.54
N LEU A 346 -25.60 20.92 16.75
CA LEU A 346 -24.85 21.65 17.78
C LEU A 346 -24.93 23.18 17.59
N ARG A 347 -24.80 23.67 16.35
CA ARG A 347 -24.79 25.11 16.07
C ARG A 347 -26.09 25.84 16.41
N LYS A 348 -27.18 25.12 16.66
CA LYS A 348 -28.46 25.69 17.10
C LYS A 348 -28.39 26.20 18.55
N TYR A 349 -27.47 25.65 19.34
CA TYR A 349 -27.38 25.90 20.79
C TYR A 349 -26.10 26.63 21.21
N ILE A 350 -25.05 26.62 20.38
CA ILE A 350 -23.77 27.28 20.66
C ILE A 350 -23.14 27.86 19.40
N LYS A 351 -22.51 29.04 19.53
CA LYS A 351 -21.79 29.68 18.43
C LYS A 351 -20.47 28.94 18.15
N VAL A 352 -20.33 28.41 16.94
CA VAL A 352 -19.10 27.78 16.46
C VAL A 352 -18.43 28.70 15.45
N THR A 353 -17.17 29.04 15.69
CA THR A 353 -16.36 29.83 14.75
C THR A 353 -15.73 28.90 13.71
N LEU A 354 -16.05 29.13 12.44
CA LEU A 354 -15.64 28.27 11.33
C LEU A 354 -14.39 28.82 10.65
N PHE A 355 -13.51 27.92 10.26
CA PHE A 355 -12.31 28.18 9.47
C PHE A 355 -12.16 27.11 8.38
N GLY A 356 -11.34 27.39 7.37
CA GLY A 356 -11.05 26.44 6.30
C GLY A 356 -12.04 26.49 5.13
N LYS A 357 -11.65 25.82 4.05
CA LYS A 357 -12.25 25.97 2.70
C LYS A 357 -13.72 25.55 2.61
N ALA A 358 -14.20 24.71 3.53
CA ALA A 358 -15.58 24.22 3.46
C ALA A 358 -16.63 25.31 3.72
N TYR A 359 -16.29 26.28 4.56
CA TYR A 359 -17.23 27.33 5.00
C TYR A 359 -16.66 28.75 4.87
N THR A 360 -15.34 28.89 4.75
CA THR A 360 -14.62 30.16 4.73
C THR A 360 -13.42 30.09 3.78
N ARG A 361 -12.50 31.06 3.86
CA ARG A 361 -11.21 31.00 3.15
C ARG A 361 -10.29 29.93 3.75
N PHE A 362 -9.33 29.48 2.96
CA PHE A 362 -8.24 28.64 3.45
C PHE A 362 -7.51 29.33 4.60
N LEU A 363 -7.21 28.59 5.68
CA LEU A 363 -6.42 29.06 6.80
C LEU A 363 -4.94 28.83 6.49
N ASP A 364 -4.12 29.89 6.53
CA ASP A 364 -2.67 29.78 6.32
C ASP A 364 -2.07 28.82 7.36
N TYR A 365 -1.13 27.98 6.92
CA TYR A 365 -0.47 27.00 7.77
C TYR A 365 0.22 27.64 8.98
N LYS A 366 0.76 28.86 8.83
CA LYS A 366 1.39 29.60 9.95
C LYS A 366 0.39 29.99 11.04
N ASP A 367 -0.89 30.13 10.67
CA ASP A 367 -1.97 30.56 11.56
C ASP A 367 -2.71 29.37 12.19
N TYR A 368 -2.35 28.13 11.85
CA TYR A 368 -3.05 26.92 12.30
C TYR A 368 -3.07 26.79 13.82
N TYR A 369 -1.90 26.72 14.46
CA TYR A 369 -1.83 26.55 15.91
C TYR A 369 -2.29 27.78 16.68
N SER A 370 -1.99 28.99 16.21
CA SER A 370 -2.43 30.23 16.87
C SER A 370 -3.96 30.38 16.81
N THR A 371 -4.59 29.99 15.70
CA THR A 371 -6.06 29.98 15.58
C THR A 371 -6.66 28.99 16.58
N ILE A 372 -6.17 27.75 16.64
CA ILE A 372 -6.69 26.75 17.58
C ILE A 372 -6.46 27.20 19.03
N ALA A 373 -5.28 27.77 19.34
CA ALA A 373 -4.92 28.26 20.66
C ALA A 373 -5.83 29.41 21.14
N SER A 374 -6.40 30.19 20.22
CA SER A 374 -7.35 31.27 20.54
C SER A 374 -8.73 30.76 20.99
N CYS A 375 -9.01 29.47 20.85
CA CYS A 375 -10.31 28.86 21.15
C CYS A 375 -10.30 28.13 22.49
N LYS A 376 -11.38 28.20 23.29
CA LYS A 376 -11.54 27.37 24.50
C LYS A 376 -11.72 25.90 24.14
N PHE A 377 -12.59 25.64 23.15
CA PHE A 377 -12.92 24.32 22.64
C PHE A 377 -12.69 24.21 21.13
N TYR A 378 -12.26 23.03 20.68
CA TYR A 378 -12.03 22.74 19.27
C TYR A 378 -12.75 21.46 18.84
N LEU A 379 -13.60 21.54 17.81
CA LEU A 379 -14.32 20.39 17.28
C LEU A 379 -13.36 19.44 16.55
N SER A 380 -12.94 18.38 17.25
CA SER A 380 -12.00 17.36 16.79
C SER A 380 -12.77 16.22 16.12
N PHE A 381 -13.51 16.55 15.08
CA PHE A 381 -14.45 15.63 14.43
C PHE A 381 -13.79 14.87 13.29
N GLU A 382 -13.64 13.57 13.48
CA GLU A 382 -13.17 12.67 12.44
C GLU A 382 -14.15 12.58 11.27
N ASN A 383 -13.61 12.24 10.09
CA ASN A 383 -14.42 12.09 8.88
C ASN A 383 -15.26 10.81 8.87
N SER A 384 -14.98 9.85 9.75
CA SER A 384 -15.71 8.59 9.91
C SER A 384 -15.44 8.01 11.32
N VAL A 385 -16.19 6.98 11.71
CA VAL A 385 -16.06 6.33 13.02
C VAL A 385 -15.54 4.91 12.80
N HIS A 386 -14.27 4.69 13.17
CA HIS A 386 -13.60 3.39 13.07
C HIS A 386 -12.69 3.17 14.27
N LYS A 387 -12.51 1.90 14.67
CA LYS A 387 -11.57 1.52 15.74
C LYS A 387 -10.23 2.18 15.51
N ASP A 388 -9.68 2.79 16.55
CA ASP A 388 -8.38 3.46 16.60
C ASP A 388 -8.19 4.68 15.68
N TYR A 389 -9.21 5.06 14.89
CA TYR A 389 -9.09 6.15 13.92
C TYR A 389 -9.17 7.51 14.60
N ILE A 390 -8.01 7.98 15.05
CA ILE A 390 -7.78 9.23 15.77
C ILE A 390 -6.58 9.92 15.11
N THR A 391 -6.80 11.13 14.60
CA THR A 391 -5.88 11.80 13.69
C THR A 391 -5.27 13.07 14.31
N GLU A 392 -4.66 13.91 13.48
CA GLU A 392 -4.14 15.22 13.86
C GLU A 392 -5.21 16.12 14.47
N LYS A 393 -6.49 15.87 14.20
CA LYS A 393 -7.63 16.64 14.73
C LYS A 393 -7.69 16.62 16.25
N LEU A 394 -7.27 15.52 16.89
CA LEU A 394 -7.13 15.46 18.35
C LEU A 394 -5.80 16.08 18.80
N ASN A 395 -4.70 15.80 18.10
CA ASN A 395 -3.37 16.29 18.47
C ASN A 395 -3.27 17.83 18.42
N GLY A 396 -3.78 18.46 17.37
CA GLY A 396 -3.73 19.92 17.16
C GLY A 396 -4.16 20.75 18.38
N PRO A 397 -5.40 20.58 18.89
CA PRO A 397 -5.85 21.27 20.10
C PRO A 397 -5.09 20.85 21.36
N LEU A 398 -4.74 19.56 21.50
CA LEU A 398 -3.91 19.11 22.62
C LEU A 398 -2.57 19.84 22.64
N VAL A 399 -1.94 20.10 21.50
CA VAL A 399 -0.71 20.88 21.38
C VAL A 399 -0.95 22.36 21.69
N ALA A 400 -1.96 22.95 21.04
CA ALA A 400 -2.30 24.36 21.11
C ALA A 400 -2.83 24.85 22.47
N GLY A 401 -3.06 23.94 23.43
CA GLY A 401 -3.60 24.29 24.74
C GLY A 401 -5.09 24.59 24.69
N THR A 402 -5.82 23.84 23.86
CA THR A 402 -7.28 23.96 23.66
C THR A 402 -7.93 22.62 23.95
N VAL A 403 -9.14 22.62 24.53
CA VAL A 403 -9.82 21.37 24.88
C VAL A 403 -10.49 20.79 23.63
N PRO A 404 -10.08 19.60 23.16
CA PRO A 404 -10.76 18.93 22.04
C PRO A 404 -12.15 18.42 22.43
N VAL A 405 -13.13 18.66 21.56
CA VAL A 405 -14.46 18.03 21.56
C VAL A 405 -14.46 16.97 20.47
N ALA A 406 -14.34 15.71 20.87
CA ALA A 406 -14.06 14.59 19.99
C ALA A 406 -15.34 13.90 19.47
N LEU A 407 -15.35 13.62 18.16
CA LEU A 407 -16.32 12.76 17.49
C LEU A 407 -15.55 11.80 16.60
N GLY A 408 -15.58 10.51 16.93
CA GLY A 408 -14.86 9.45 16.24
C GLY A 408 -15.16 8.09 16.89
N PRO A 409 -14.16 7.22 17.14
CA PRO A 409 -14.38 5.95 17.85
C PRO A 409 -14.96 6.15 19.26
N PRO A 410 -15.41 5.08 19.96
CA PRO A 410 -15.90 5.21 21.33
C PRO A 410 -14.89 5.87 22.28
N ARG A 411 -15.37 6.57 23.31
CA ARG A 411 -14.54 7.25 24.32
C ARG A 411 -13.40 6.38 24.87
N LYS A 412 -13.70 5.14 25.26
CA LYS A 412 -12.70 4.17 25.76
C LYS A 412 -11.53 3.96 24.78
N ASN A 413 -11.78 4.11 23.48
CA ASN A 413 -10.73 4.01 22.48
C ASN A 413 -9.76 5.19 22.53
N TYR A 414 -10.25 6.42 22.76
CA TYR A 414 -9.41 7.60 22.96
C TYR A 414 -8.57 7.48 24.24
N GLU A 415 -9.17 6.94 25.30
CA GLU A 415 -8.52 6.75 26.61
C GLU A 415 -7.33 5.77 26.57
N ASN A 416 -7.20 4.96 25.50
CA ASN A 416 -6.01 4.15 25.26
C ASN A 416 -4.78 4.99 24.85
N PHE A 417 -4.98 6.26 24.43
CA PHE A 417 -3.93 7.07 23.82
C PHE A 417 -3.73 8.44 24.49
N VAL A 418 -4.78 8.98 25.10
CA VAL A 418 -4.76 10.24 25.83
C VAL A 418 -5.52 10.11 27.14
N PRO A 419 -5.20 10.91 28.18
CA PRO A 419 -5.95 10.92 29.43
C PRO A 419 -7.44 11.23 29.21
N GLY A 420 -8.33 10.54 29.92
CA GLY A 420 -9.78 10.75 29.80
C GLY A 420 -10.23 12.17 30.15
N ASP A 421 -9.46 12.88 30.98
CA ASP A 421 -9.70 14.26 31.35
C ASP A 421 -9.04 15.28 30.40
N SER A 422 -8.40 14.85 29.30
CA SER A 422 -7.81 15.76 28.32
C SER A 422 -8.75 16.16 27.19
N PHE A 423 -9.96 15.58 27.11
CA PHE A 423 -10.90 15.80 26.03
C PHE A 423 -12.36 15.61 26.47
N ILE A 424 -13.29 16.15 25.69
CA ILE A 424 -14.73 15.97 25.85
C ILE A 424 -15.20 15.08 24.71
N HIS A 425 -15.93 14.00 24.99
CA HIS A 425 -16.47 13.15 23.93
C HIS A 425 -17.95 13.48 23.68
N VAL A 426 -18.38 13.55 22.41
CA VAL A 426 -19.78 13.89 22.09
C VAL A 426 -20.78 12.89 22.67
N ASN A 427 -20.40 11.62 22.79
CA ASN A 427 -21.25 10.56 23.36
C ASN A 427 -21.30 10.55 24.90
N ASP A 428 -20.61 11.48 25.58
CA ASP A 428 -20.76 11.67 27.03
C ASP A 428 -22.09 12.39 27.37
N PHE A 429 -22.79 12.87 26.35
CA PHE A 429 -24.03 13.62 26.44
C PHE A 429 -25.14 12.90 25.68
N PRO A 430 -26.40 13.01 26.13
CA PRO A 430 -27.53 12.40 25.44
C PRO A 430 -27.81 13.07 24.08
N ASP A 431 -27.48 14.36 23.93
CA ASP A 431 -27.69 15.12 22.70
C ASP A 431 -26.74 16.33 22.57
N ALA A 432 -26.77 16.97 21.39
CA ALA A 432 -25.94 18.13 21.09
C ALA A 432 -26.29 19.37 21.92
N LYS A 433 -27.53 19.47 22.43
CA LYS A 433 -27.96 20.57 23.29
C LYS A 433 -27.29 20.46 24.65
N SER A 434 -27.30 19.28 25.25
CA SER A 434 -26.67 18.98 26.53
C SER A 434 -25.14 19.19 26.47
N LEU A 435 -24.51 18.80 25.36
CA LEU A 435 -23.11 19.15 25.10
C LEU A 435 -22.90 20.67 25.05
N ALA A 436 -23.72 21.40 24.30
CA ALA A 436 -23.61 22.87 24.22
C ALA A 436 -23.77 23.54 25.59
N GLU A 437 -24.75 23.10 26.39
CA GLU A 437 -24.97 23.59 27.76
C GLU A 437 -23.75 23.32 28.65
N TYR A 438 -23.13 22.14 28.53
CA TYR A 438 -21.91 21.80 29.26
C TYR A 438 -20.72 22.70 28.86
N LEU A 439 -20.52 22.95 27.56
CA LEU A 439 -19.46 23.84 27.08
C LEU A 439 -19.68 25.29 27.55
N LEU A 440 -20.93 25.76 27.57
CA LEU A 440 -21.30 27.09 28.09
C LEU A 440 -21.14 27.19 29.61
N HIS A 441 -21.35 26.09 30.34
CA HIS A 441 -21.07 26.03 31.77
C HIS A 441 -19.57 26.15 32.05
N LEU A 442 -18.73 25.37 31.34
CA LEU A 442 -17.28 25.46 31.44
C LEU A 442 -16.72 26.82 30.99
N ASP A 443 -17.41 27.55 30.12
CA ASP A 443 -17.00 28.91 29.76
C ASP A 443 -17.08 29.88 30.94
N LYS A 444 -18.00 29.63 31.88
CA LYS A 444 -18.25 30.45 33.07
C LYS A 444 -17.50 29.96 34.31
N ASP A 445 -17.06 28.71 34.32
CA ASP A 445 -16.32 28.08 35.41
C ASP A 445 -14.88 27.81 35.00
N GLU A 446 -14.01 28.79 35.30
CA GLU A 446 -12.58 28.73 34.97
C GLU A 446 -11.85 27.58 35.69
N ASP A 447 -12.27 27.21 36.91
CA ASP A 447 -11.63 26.13 37.67
C ASP A 447 -11.98 24.77 37.06
N ALA A 448 -13.25 24.56 36.68
CA ALA A 448 -13.67 23.37 35.96
C ALA A 448 -12.98 23.27 34.58
N TYR A 449 -12.86 24.39 33.86
CA TYR A 449 -12.15 24.42 32.58
C TYR A 449 -10.66 24.07 32.74
N ARG A 450 -9.98 24.62 33.76
CA ARG A 450 -8.56 24.37 34.04
C ARG A 450 -8.23 22.90 34.29
N LYS A 451 -9.16 22.13 34.88
CA LYS A 451 -8.97 20.70 35.15
C LYS A 451 -8.66 19.89 33.87
N TYR A 452 -9.14 20.32 32.70
CA TYR A 452 -8.84 19.67 31.42
C TYR A 452 -7.37 19.77 30.98
N PHE A 453 -6.54 20.49 31.73
CA PHE A 453 -5.10 20.64 31.46
C PHE A 453 -4.22 19.98 32.52
N ASN A 454 -4.79 19.35 33.56
CA ASN A 454 -4.02 18.71 34.64
C ASN A 454 -3.04 17.66 34.12
N TRP A 455 -3.41 16.92 33.08
CA TRP A 455 -2.55 15.94 32.42
C TRP A 455 -1.22 16.51 31.93
N ARG A 456 -1.16 17.81 31.60
CA ARG A 456 0.05 18.48 31.09
C ARG A 456 1.18 18.54 32.11
N LYS A 457 0.87 18.30 33.39
CA LYS A 457 1.86 18.13 34.45
C LYS A 457 2.84 17.01 34.11
N TYR A 458 2.39 15.91 33.51
CA TYR A 458 3.25 14.74 33.28
C TYR A 458 3.39 14.35 31.81
N LEU A 459 2.68 15.03 30.93
CA LEU A 459 2.57 14.65 29.52
C LEU A 459 2.73 15.89 28.63
N THR A 460 3.43 15.73 27.51
CA THR A 460 3.56 16.78 26.50
C THR A 460 3.28 16.21 25.12
N PRO A 461 2.35 16.80 24.36
CA PRO A 461 2.09 16.37 23.00
C PRO A 461 3.17 16.92 22.06
N THR A 462 3.62 16.08 21.12
CA THR A 462 4.47 16.55 20.02
C THR A 462 3.58 17.17 18.94
N PRO A 463 3.91 18.38 18.44
CA PRO A 463 3.20 19.00 17.33
C PRO A 463 3.25 18.13 16.07
N HIS A 464 2.10 17.89 15.44
CA HIS A 464 2.08 17.33 14.09
C HIS A 464 2.54 18.37 13.06
N LEU A 465 3.08 17.87 11.94
CA LEU A 465 3.45 18.69 10.80
C LEU A 465 2.20 19.18 10.08
N ILE A 466 2.13 20.47 9.81
CA ILE A 466 0.90 21.13 9.32
C ILE A 466 0.83 21.16 7.79
N GLN A 467 1.98 21.17 7.11
CA GLN A 467 1.99 21.27 5.65
C GLN A 467 1.48 19.98 5.04
N GLN A 468 0.63 20.09 4.02
CA GLN A 468 0.06 18.92 3.35
C GLN A 468 1.14 18.01 2.73
N THR A 469 2.23 18.61 2.22
CA THR A 469 3.38 17.86 1.69
C THR A 469 4.13 17.03 2.73
N GLN A 470 3.90 17.28 4.03
CA GLN A 470 4.57 16.64 5.15
C GLN A 470 3.71 15.53 5.81
N GLU A 471 2.48 15.33 5.35
CA GLU A 471 1.49 14.39 5.94
C GLU A 471 2.05 12.97 6.14
N PHE A 472 2.87 12.49 5.19
CA PHE A 472 3.37 11.12 5.16
C PHE A 472 4.74 10.93 5.82
N ILE A 473 5.40 12.00 6.26
CA ILE A 473 6.76 11.92 6.81
C ILE A 473 6.75 11.03 8.05
N LEU A 474 5.82 11.24 8.99
CA LEU A 474 5.74 10.44 10.21
C LEU A 474 5.62 8.94 9.90
N ALA A 475 4.73 8.56 8.99
CA ALA A 475 4.50 7.16 8.65
C ALA A 475 5.70 6.50 7.98
N ILE A 476 6.31 7.18 7.00
CA ILE A 476 7.46 6.65 6.26
C ILE A 476 8.69 6.56 7.16
N CYS A 477 8.94 7.57 8.01
CA CYS A 477 10.04 7.51 8.98
C CYS A 477 9.79 6.44 10.06
N THR A 478 8.55 6.26 10.53
CA THR A 478 8.21 5.18 11.48
C THR A 478 8.44 3.81 10.85
N ALA A 479 8.07 3.64 9.58
CA ALA A 479 8.36 2.43 8.82
C ALA A 479 9.87 2.18 8.69
N CYS A 480 10.65 3.23 8.40
CA CYS A 480 12.11 3.18 8.35
C CYS A 480 12.72 2.68 9.66
N ASP A 481 12.32 3.28 10.79
CA ASP A 481 12.79 2.89 12.12
C ASP A 481 12.39 1.44 12.47
N HIS A 482 11.18 1.03 12.11
CA HIS A 482 10.71 -0.32 12.37
C HIS A 482 11.49 -1.38 11.59
N VAL A 483 11.68 -1.20 10.27
CA VAL A 483 12.36 -2.21 9.43
C VAL A 483 13.86 -2.32 9.75
N ALA A 484 14.45 -1.27 10.30
CA ALA A 484 15.82 -1.28 10.82
C ALA A 484 15.97 -2.18 12.06
N ARG A 485 14.95 -2.20 12.94
CA ARG A 485 14.98 -2.98 14.19
C ARG A 485 14.42 -4.39 14.06
N HIS A 486 13.54 -4.62 13.09
CA HIS A 486 12.84 -5.89 12.90
C HIS A 486 13.15 -6.40 11.49
N GLN A 487 14.08 -7.34 11.40
CA GLN A 487 14.52 -7.95 10.14
C GLN A 487 13.89 -9.32 9.90
N GLU A 488 13.03 -9.79 10.82
CA GLU A 488 12.40 -11.09 10.67
C GLU A 488 11.53 -11.15 9.41
N TYR A 489 11.57 -12.29 8.74
CA TYR A 489 10.65 -12.59 7.67
C TYR A 489 9.24 -12.71 8.24
N LYS A 490 8.27 -12.08 7.59
CA LYS A 490 6.85 -12.19 7.92
C LYS A 490 6.09 -12.61 6.67
N GLU A 491 5.20 -13.59 6.80
CA GLU A 491 4.34 -13.99 5.69
C GLU A 491 3.31 -12.92 5.36
N ALA A 492 2.95 -12.84 4.08
CA ALA A 492 1.91 -11.93 3.66
C ALA A 492 0.54 -12.48 4.09
N HIS A 493 -0.32 -11.59 4.55
CA HIS A 493 -1.64 -11.93 5.07
C HIS A 493 -2.72 -11.10 4.37
N ASP A 494 -3.97 -11.53 4.49
CA ASP A 494 -5.09 -10.78 3.96
C ASP A 494 -5.27 -9.48 4.77
N ILE A 495 -4.84 -8.38 4.16
CA ILE A 495 -4.95 -7.05 4.77
C ILE A 495 -6.40 -6.59 4.89
N TYR A 496 -7.34 -7.11 4.09
CA TYR A 496 -8.72 -6.63 4.06
C TYR A 496 -9.59 -7.24 5.15
N ASP A 497 -9.32 -8.48 5.53
CA ASP A 497 -9.98 -9.10 6.70
C ASP A 497 -9.65 -8.34 7.97
N TRP A 498 -8.38 -7.97 8.14
CA TRP A 498 -7.95 -7.15 9.28
C TRP A 498 -8.45 -5.71 9.18
N TYR A 499 -8.27 -5.03 8.04
CA TYR A 499 -8.48 -3.58 7.96
C TYR A 499 -9.96 -3.17 7.97
N PHE A 500 -10.85 -3.98 7.36
CA PHE A 500 -12.29 -3.72 7.31
C PHE A 500 -13.10 -4.43 8.41
N SER A 501 -12.43 -5.09 9.36
CA SER A 501 -13.05 -5.76 10.51
C SER A 501 -13.79 -4.83 11.46
#